data_AF-A0A6B3FP04-F1
#
_entry.id   AF-A0A6B3FP04-F1
#
_cell.length_a   1.000
_cell.length_b   1.000
_cell.length_c   1.000
_cell.angle_alpha   90.00
_cell.angle_beta   90.00
_cell.angle_gamma   90.00
#
_symmetry.space_group_name_H-M   'P 1'
#
loop_
_entity.id
_entity.type
_entity.pdbx_description
1 polymer ?
#
loop_
_entity_poly.entity_id
_entity_poly.type
_entity_poly.pdbx_seq_one_letter_code
_entity_poly.pdbx_strand_id
1 'polypeptide(L)'
;NPHYFDDAACVRAAVLAVVHPGDPAAAADLAEFDARYTQDGDGVHGARAMAAAIAEALGGADVDTAVNAALAQLPEGTEIARNAAHAVRIARDFAGEAAGAFALVPVLEHQIVDHVYSYGIAAAETVPVALALATAARGEIAQAVPSAACLSRVADSAPALAGALTGALGSIAGVPDGWREACRTLAGCALPRFAGTDLLELAGLLADTEPAPPGGQFGHDIHRAPGAHEVRTARDTHGAHAR
;
A
#
# COMPACT_ATOMS: atom_id res chain seq x y z
N ASN A 1 -2.25 14.66 -14.31
CA ASN A 1 -2.39 13.50 -15.22
C ASN A 1 -1.98 12.27 -14.42
N PRO A 2 -2.79 11.88 -13.41
CA PRO A 2 -2.52 10.67 -12.64
C PRO A 2 -2.56 9.45 -13.57
N HIS A 3 -1.70 8.47 -13.33
CA HIS A 3 -1.77 7.19 -14.03
C HIS A 3 -3.02 6.45 -13.54
N TYR A 4 -3.87 6.00 -14.47
CA TYR A 4 -5.24 5.63 -14.12
C TYR A 4 -5.39 4.22 -13.52
N PHE A 5 -4.41 3.34 -13.67
CA PHE A 5 -4.59 1.93 -13.36
C PHE A 5 -3.33 1.20 -12.91
N ASP A 6 -2.20 1.90 -12.74
CA ASP A 6 -0.95 1.25 -12.35
C ASP A 6 -0.83 1.03 -10.83
N ASP A 7 0.04 0.11 -10.44
CA ASP A 7 0.20 -0.33 -9.06
C ASP A 7 1.28 0.42 -8.26
N ALA A 8 1.83 1.52 -8.78
CA ALA A 8 2.95 2.20 -8.13
C ALA A 8 2.58 2.76 -6.74
N ALA A 9 1.32 3.13 -6.52
CA ALA A 9 0.83 3.53 -5.19
C ALA A 9 0.60 2.34 -4.25
N CYS A 10 0.34 1.14 -4.78
CA CYS A 10 0.10 -0.07 -3.98
C CYS A 10 1.34 -0.46 -3.17
N VAL A 11 2.54 -0.31 -3.75
CA VAL A 11 3.80 -0.60 -3.05
C VAL A 11 4.04 0.39 -1.90
N ARG A 12 3.73 1.68 -2.11
CA ARG A 12 3.86 2.70 -1.04
C ARG A 12 2.83 2.50 0.07
N ALA A 13 1.62 2.07 -0.28
CA ALA A 13 0.54 1.80 0.64
C ALA A 13 0.91 0.76 1.71
N ALA A 14 1.78 -0.20 1.37
CA ALA A 14 2.28 -1.20 2.31
C ALA A 14 2.99 -0.59 3.53
N VAL A 15 3.78 0.47 3.32
CA VAL A 15 4.46 1.17 4.42
C VAL A 15 3.51 2.13 5.12
N LEU A 16 2.59 2.78 4.42
CA LEU A 16 1.60 3.67 5.05
C LEU A 16 0.68 2.94 6.04
N ALA A 17 0.40 1.66 5.80
CA ALA A 17 -0.42 0.83 6.68
C ALA A 17 0.12 0.71 8.12
N VAL A 18 1.45 0.87 8.32
CA VAL A 18 2.07 0.77 9.65
C VAL A 18 1.61 1.86 10.62
N VAL A 19 1.01 2.95 10.10
CA VAL A 19 0.47 4.06 10.90
C VAL A 19 -0.83 3.66 11.60
N HIS A 20 -1.56 2.68 11.05
CA HIS A 20 -2.89 2.28 11.53
C HIS A 20 -3.02 0.75 11.75
N PRO A 21 -2.19 0.11 12.60
CA PRO A 21 -2.32 -1.32 12.89
C PRO A 21 -3.71 -1.65 13.46
N GLY A 22 -4.40 -2.62 12.86
CA GLY A 22 -5.75 -3.02 13.25
C GLY A 22 -6.87 -2.06 12.86
N ASP A 23 -6.59 -1.00 12.10
CA ASP A 23 -7.60 -0.07 11.56
C ASP A 23 -7.51 0.00 10.02
N PRO A 24 -8.12 -0.97 9.30
CA PRO A 24 -8.05 -1.04 7.84
C PRO A 24 -8.68 0.17 7.15
N ALA A 25 -9.70 0.80 7.76
CA ALA A 25 -10.39 1.93 7.17
C ALA A 25 -9.50 3.18 7.19
N ALA A 26 -8.87 3.48 8.34
CA ALA A 26 -7.93 4.59 8.45
C ALA A 26 -6.69 4.38 7.56
N ALA A 27 -6.17 3.15 7.49
CA ALA A 27 -5.07 2.80 6.60
C ALA A 27 -5.42 3.03 5.13
N ALA A 28 -6.61 2.61 4.69
CA ALA A 28 -7.08 2.82 3.33
C ALA A 28 -7.25 4.31 3.01
N ASP A 29 -7.79 5.11 3.93
CA ASP A 29 -7.97 6.54 3.72
C ASP A 29 -6.62 7.29 3.62
N LEU A 30 -5.63 6.91 4.43
CA LEU A 30 -4.26 7.44 4.31
C LEU A 30 -3.62 7.05 2.97
N ALA A 31 -3.78 5.79 2.55
CA ALA A 31 -3.25 5.31 1.28
C ALA A 31 -3.92 6.01 0.09
N GLU A 32 -5.22 6.27 0.14
CA GLU A 32 -5.91 7.04 -0.89
C GLU A 32 -5.43 8.48 -0.96
N PHE A 33 -5.23 9.13 0.20
CA PHE A 33 -4.70 10.48 0.27
C PHE A 33 -3.33 10.59 -0.43
N ASP A 34 -2.43 9.63 -0.21
CA ASP A 34 -1.15 9.55 -0.95
C ASP A 34 -1.35 9.25 -2.44
N ALA A 35 -2.14 8.23 -2.75
CA ALA A 35 -2.26 7.67 -4.09
C ALA A 35 -2.79 8.68 -5.10
N ARG A 36 -3.81 9.47 -4.72
CA ARG A 36 -4.51 10.43 -5.62
C ARG A 36 -3.62 11.51 -6.23
N TYR A 37 -2.41 11.74 -5.70
CA TYR A 37 -1.43 12.65 -6.31
C TYR A 37 -0.77 12.09 -7.57
N THR A 38 -0.66 10.77 -7.67
CA THR A 38 0.06 10.08 -8.76
C THR A 38 -0.80 9.10 -9.55
N GLN A 39 -1.87 8.59 -8.92
CA GLN A 39 -2.72 7.52 -9.41
C GLN A 39 -4.20 7.94 -9.40
N ASP A 40 -5.00 7.24 -10.20
CA ASP A 40 -6.46 7.31 -10.23
C ASP A 40 -7.03 5.88 -10.34
N GLY A 41 -8.35 5.73 -10.32
CA GLY A 41 -9.04 4.46 -10.60
C GLY A 41 -8.47 3.25 -9.85
N ASP A 42 -8.16 2.19 -10.59
CA ASP A 42 -7.66 0.92 -10.03
C ASP A 42 -6.35 1.08 -9.25
N GLY A 43 -5.51 2.07 -9.60
CA GLY A 43 -4.28 2.35 -8.85
C GLY A 43 -4.55 2.89 -7.43
N VAL A 44 -5.59 3.73 -7.28
CA VAL A 44 -6.05 4.20 -5.96
C VAL A 44 -6.78 3.08 -5.21
N HIS A 45 -7.64 2.33 -5.88
CA HIS A 45 -8.37 1.22 -5.26
C HIS A 45 -7.43 0.11 -4.78
N GLY A 46 -6.40 -0.21 -5.56
CA GLY A 46 -5.36 -1.17 -5.17
C GLY A 46 -4.56 -0.70 -3.96
N ALA A 47 -4.20 0.58 -3.89
CA ALA A 47 -3.52 1.17 -2.74
C ALA A 47 -4.38 1.07 -1.47
N ARG A 48 -5.67 1.41 -1.57
CA ARG A 48 -6.63 1.25 -0.46
C ARG A 48 -6.70 -0.21 0.01
N ALA A 49 -6.83 -1.16 -0.91
CA ALA A 49 -6.95 -2.58 -0.61
C ALA A 49 -5.70 -3.14 0.07
N MET A 50 -4.51 -2.84 -0.46
CA MET A 50 -3.25 -3.30 0.13
C MET A 50 -3.00 -2.71 1.52
N ALA A 51 -3.29 -1.43 1.72
CA ALA A 51 -3.17 -0.81 3.04
C ALA A 51 -4.11 -1.43 4.07
N ALA A 52 -5.37 -1.67 3.70
CA ALA A 52 -6.34 -2.32 4.58
C ALA A 52 -5.91 -3.74 4.97
N ALA A 53 -5.44 -4.54 4.00
CA ALA A 53 -4.99 -5.91 4.27
C ALA A 53 -3.81 -5.94 5.23
N ILE A 54 -2.82 -5.08 4.99
CA ILE A 54 -1.59 -5.03 5.80
C ILE A 54 -1.90 -4.47 7.19
N ALA A 55 -2.75 -3.45 7.31
CA ALA A 55 -3.19 -2.91 8.60
C ALA A 55 -3.87 -3.98 9.47
N GLU A 56 -4.77 -4.78 8.90
CA GLU A 56 -5.38 -5.92 9.61
C GLU A 56 -4.35 -6.96 10.04
N ALA A 57 -3.44 -7.33 9.14
CA ALA A 57 -2.35 -8.26 9.46
C ALA A 57 -1.47 -7.75 10.62
N LEU A 58 -1.11 -6.46 10.61
CA LEU A 58 -0.36 -5.81 11.69
C LEU A 58 -1.17 -5.72 13.00
N GLY A 59 -2.51 -5.73 12.91
CA GLY A 59 -3.43 -5.86 14.05
C GLY A 59 -3.53 -7.28 14.62
N GLY A 60 -2.85 -8.26 14.01
CA GLY A 60 -2.85 -9.67 14.43
C GLY A 60 -3.96 -10.52 13.80
N ALA A 61 -4.59 -10.04 12.73
CA ALA A 61 -5.60 -10.80 12.00
C ALA A 61 -5.00 -12.00 11.23
N ASP A 62 -5.84 -13.00 10.94
CA ASP A 62 -5.46 -14.09 10.05
C ASP A 62 -5.52 -13.68 8.57
N VAL A 63 -5.00 -14.56 7.69
CA VAL A 63 -4.90 -14.29 6.25
C VAL A 63 -6.26 -14.02 5.61
N ASP A 64 -7.31 -14.75 6.00
CA ASP A 64 -8.63 -14.58 5.42
C ASP A 64 -9.26 -13.26 5.84
N THR A 65 -9.11 -12.87 7.10
CA THR A 65 -9.58 -11.57 7.62
C THR A 65 -8.86 -10.41 6.92
N ALA A 66 -7.53 -10.47 6.81
CA ALA A 66 -6.75 -9.46 6.11
C ALA A 66 -7.13 -9.34 4.63
N VAL A 67 -7.28 -10.48 3.93
CA VAL A 67 -7.69 -10.48 2.51
C VAL A 67 -9.12 -9.97 2.35
N ASN A 68 -10.05 -10.31 3.24
CA ASN A 68 -11.42 -9.80 3.20
C ASN A 68 -11.47 -8.28 3.43
N ALA A 69 -10.61 -7.74 4.29
CA ALA A 69 -10.49 -6.29 4.47
C ALA A 69 -9.99 -5.59 3.20
N ALA A 70 -9.07 -6.21 2.45
CA ALA A 70 -8.64 -5.75 1.13
C ALA A 70 -9.82 -5.67 0.15
N LEU A 71 -10.57 -6.78 0.03
CA LEU A 71 -11.72 -6.88 -0.87
C LEU A 71 -12.81 -5.84 -0.56
N ALA A 72 -13.02 -5.53 0.73
CA ALA A 72 -14.00 -4.54 1.17
C ALA A 72 -13.66 -3.11 0.72
N GLN A 73 -12.40 -2.81 0.37
CA GLN A 73 -11.99 -1.50 -0.14
C GLN A 73 -12.18 -1.34 -1.66
N LEU A 74 -12.51 -2.40 -2.38
CA LEU A 74 -12.60 -2.39 -3.83
C LEU A 74 -14.04 -2.04 -4.27
N PRO A 75 -14.25 -0.93 -5.01
CA PRO A 75 -15.60 -0.55 -5.41
C PRO A 75 -16.24 -1.55 -6.39
N GLU A 76 -17.52 -1.84 -6.18
CA GLU A 76 -18.28 -2.75 -7.04
C GLU A 76 -18.30 -2.27 -8.51
N GLY A 77 -18.21 -3.22 -9.45
CA GLY A 77 -18.24 -2.93 -10.88
C GLY A 77 -16.91 -2.51 -11.49
N THR A 78 -15.87 -2.31 -10.67
CA THR A 78 -14.49 -2.07 -11.15
C THR A 78 -13.81 -3.37 -11.59
N GLU A 79 -12.81 -3.26 -12.47
CA GLU A 79 -12.07 -4.43 -12.94
C GLU A 79 -11.28 -5.07 -11.80
N ILE A 80 -10.59 -4.27 -11.00
CA ILE A 80 -9.85 -4.74 -9.83
C ILE A 80 -10.74 -5.50 -8.84
N ALA A 81 -11.98 -5.04 -8.58
CA ALA A 81 -12.91 -5.74 -7.70
C ALA A 81 -13.30 -7.12 -8.24
N ARG A 82 -13.59 -7.20 -9.55
CA ARG A 82 -13.93 -8.48 -10.22
C ARG A 82 -12.76 -9.45 -10.16
N ASN A 83 -11.57 -9.00 -10.53
CA ASN A 83 -10.38 -9.85 -10.58
C ASN A 83 -9.94 -10.27 -9.19
N ALA A 84 -9.96 -9.38 -8.19
CA ALA A 84 -9.61 -9.73 -6.82
C ALA A 84 -10.58 -10.78 -6.23
N ALA A 85 -11.89 -10.56 -6.37
CA ALA A 85 -12.89 -11.52 -5.92
C ALA A 85 -12.78 -12.87 -6.65
N HIS A 86 -12.43 -12.85 -7.94
CA HIS A 86 -12.21 -14.07 -8.72
C HIS A 86 -10.96 -14.83 -8.27
N ALA A 87 -9.82 -14.14 -8.18
CA ALA A 87 -8.53 -14.72 -7.83
C ALA A 87 -8.55 -15.30 -6.41
N VAL A 88 -9.09 -14.57 -5.43
CA VAL A 88 -9.22 -15.05 -4.04
C VAL A 88 -10.16 -16.25 -3.95
N ARG A 89 -11.26 -16.29 -4.71
CA ARG A 89 -12.14 -17.46 -4.75
C ARG A 89 -11.40 -18.71 -5.23
N ILE A 90 -10.68 -18.61 -6.35
CA ILE A 90 -9.87 -19.74 -6.86
C ILE A 90 -8.82 -20.15 -5.83
N ALA A 91 -8.13 -19.18 -5.21
CA ALA A 91 -7.11 -19.47 -4.20
C ALA A 91 -7.65 -20.27 -3.01
N ARG A 92 -8.88 -19.96 -2.56
CA ARG A 92 -9.57 -20.70 -1.51
C ARG A 92 -9.93 -22.12 -1.94
N ASP A 93 -10.32 -22.31 -3.20
CA ASP A 93 -10.61 -23.64 -3.76
C ASP A 93 -9.34 -24.51 -3.89
N PHE A 94 -8.17 -23.87 -4.03
CA PHE A 94 -6.85 -24.52 -4.09
C PHE A 94 -6.21 -24.72 -2.70
N ALA A 95 -6.89 -24.35 -1.62
CA ALA A 95 -6.36 -24.50 -0.28
C ALA A 95 -6.11 -25.99 0.04
N GLY A 96 -4.84 -26.32 0.33
CA GLY A 96 -4.44 -27.69 0.69
C GLY A 96 -3.89 -28.53 -0.46
N GLU A 97 -3.72 -27.96 -1.65
CA GLU A 97 -3.00 -28.60 -2.75
C GLU A 97 -1.59 -29.03 -2.35
N ALA A 98 -1.16 -30.20 -2.81
CA ALA A 98 0.13 -30.79 -2.41
C ALA A 98 1.33 -29.95 -2.85
N ALA A 99 1.20 -29.22 -3.96
CA ALA A 99 2.23 -28.31 -4.45
C ALA A 99 2.13 -26.88 -3.84
N GLY A 100 1.23 -26.67 -2.87
CA GLY A 100 1.07 -25.40 -2.18
C GLY A 100 0.63 -24.26 -3.10
N ALA A 101 1.02 -23.03 -2.77
CA ALA A 101 0.66 -21.84 -3.56
C ALA A 101 1.17 -21.90 -5.02
N PHE A 102 2.21 -22.67 -5.30
CA PHE A 102 2.76 -22.81 -6.64
C PHE A 102 1.78 -23.50 -7.61
N ALA A 103 0.89 -24.37 -7.11
CA ALA A 103 -0.16 -25.00 -7.91
C ALA A 103 -1.09 -23.97 -8.59
N LEU A 104 -1.22 -22.78 -8.00
CA LEU A 104 -2.12 -21.73 -8.44
C LEU A 104 -1.52 -20.88 -9.60
N VAL A 105 -0.21 -20.93 -9.81
CA VAL A 105 0.50 -20.09 -10.81
C VAL A 105 -0.07 -20.27 -12.22
N PRO A 106 -0.22 -21.49 -12.79
CA PRO A 106 -0.76 -21.63 -14.15
C PRO A 106 -2.20 -21.13 -14.28
N VAL A 107 -2.97 -21.18 -13.19
CA VAL A 107 -4.38 -20.77 -13.18
C VAL A 107 -4.48 -19.25 -13.17
N LEU A 108 -3.70 -18.56 -12.32
CA LEU A 108 -3.65 -17.10 -12.30
C LEU A 108 -3.10 -16.53 -13.60
N GLU A 109 -2.07 -17.16 -14.17
CA GLU A 109 -1.50 -16.78 -15.46
C GLU A 109 -2.58 -16.80 -16.56
N HIS A 110 -3.50 -17.77 -16.54
CA HIS A 110 -4.51 -17.90 -17.58
C HIS A 110 -5.80 -17.09 -17.33
N GLN A 111 -6.19 -16.91 -16.07
CA GLN A 111 -7.52 -16.38 -15.71
C GLN A 111 -7.50 -14.94 -15.21
N ILE A 112 -6.35 -14.44 -14.75
CA ILE A 112 -6.22 -13.08 -14.19
C ILE A 112 -5.26 -12.24 -15.01
N VAL A 113 -4.17 -12.85 -15.48
CA VAL A 113 -3.11 -12.13 -16.16
C VAL A 113 -3.47 -11.98 -17.65
N ASP A 114 -3.78 -10.77 -18.12
CA ASP A 114 -4.09 -10.57 -19.55
C ASP A 114 -2.84 -10.81 -20.43
N HIS A 115 -3.06 -11.38 -21.62
CA HIS A 115 -2.03 -11.65 -22.62
C HIS A 115 -2.13 -10.76 -23.87
N VAL A 116 -3.17 -9.91 -23.95
CA VAL A 116 -3.45 -9.08 -25.13
C VAL A 116 -2.63 -7.78 -25.11
N TYR A 117 -2.42 -7.17 -23.94
CA TYR A 117 -1.71 -5.90 -23.81
C TYR A 117 -0.50 -6.01 -22.88
N SER A 118 0.65 -5.50 -23.32
CA SER A 118 1.91 -5.60 -22.56
C SER A 118 2.03 -4.48 -21.53
N TYR A 119 1.23 -4.55 -20.47
CA TYR A 119 1.30 -3.64 -19.33
C TYR A 119 1.39 -4.44 -18.02
N GLY A 120 2.61 -4.66 -17.54
CA GLY A 120 2.91 -5.58 -16.43
C GLY A 120 2.61 -5.05 -15.02
N ILE A 121 2.08 -3.83 -14.90
CA ILE A 121 1.93 -3.12 -13.63
C ILE A 121 0.48 -2.68 -13.39
N ALA A 122 -0.51 -3.33 -14.03
CA ALA A 122 -1.91 -3.00 -13.81
C ALA A 122 -2.34 -3.49 -12.41
N ALA A 123 -2.79 -2.56 -11.56
CA ALA A 123 -3.25 -2.87 -10.20
C ALA A 123 -4.41 -3.88 -10.19
N ALA A 124 -5.25 -3.87 -11.24
CA ALA A 124 -6.33 -4.83 -11.45
C ALA A 124 -5.87 -6.28 -11.70
N GLU A 125 -4.56 -6.54 -11.70
CA GLU A 125 -3.98 -7.86 -11.87
C GLU A 125 -2.95 -8.15 -10.77
N THR A 126 -2.07 -7.19 -10.46
CA THR A 126 -1.02 -7.38 -9.46
C THR A 126 -1.56 -7.49 -8.03
N VAL A 127 -2.58 -6.70 -7.66
CA VAL A 127 -3.25 -6.80 -6.35
C VAL A 127 -4.03 -8.12 -6.22
N PRO A 128 -4.90 -8.52 -7.18
CA PRO A 128 -5.55 -9.83 -7.16
C PRO A 128 -4.58 -11.01 -7.02
N VAL A 129 -3.47 -11.00 -7.78
CA VAL A 129 -2.43 -12.04 -7.70
C VAL A 129 -1.81 -12.10 -6.30
N ALA A 130 -1.45 -10.95 -5.73
CA ALA A 130 -0.87 -10.89 -4.40
C ALA A 130 -1.81 -11.43 -3.31
N LEU A 131 -3.10 -11.03 -3.35
CA LEU A 131 -4.12 -11.51 -2.41
C LEU A 131 -4.36 -13.02 -2.57
N ALA A 132 -4.46 -13.51 -3.80
CA ALA A 132 -4.66 -14.92 -4.09
C ALA A 132 -3.49 -15.79 -3.63
N LEU A 133 -2.25 -15.37 -3.89
CA LEU A 133 -1.06 -16.13 -3.47
C LEU A 133 -0.84 -16.08 -1.96
N ALA A 134 -1.12 -14.95 -1.30
CA ALA A 134 -1.12 -14.90 0.16
C ALA A 134 -2.16 -15.88 0.76
N THR A 135 -3.36 -15.93 0.16
CA THR A 135 -4.44 -16.85 0.56
C THR A 135 -4.02 -18.31 0.39
N ALA A 136 -3.56 -18.70 -0.81
CA ALA A 136 -3.17 -20.08 -1.11
C ALA A 136 -1.94 -20.54 -0.29
N ALA A 137 -1.02 -19.62 0.00
CA ALA A 137 0.13 -19.86 0.87
C ALA A 137 -0.23 -19.88 2.36
N ARG A 138 -1.48 -19.56 2.74
CA ARG A 138 -1.90 -19.37 4.15
C ARG A 138 -1.00 -18.39 4.91
N GLY A 139 -0.60 -17.30 4.26
CA GLY A 139 0.31 -16.31 4.83
C GLY A 139 1.79 -16.71 4.83
N GLU A 140 2.17 -17.88 4.30
CA GLU A 140 3.57 -18.31 4.29
C GLU A 140 4.38 -17.60 3.17
N ILE A 141 5.21 -16.63 3.57
CA ILE A 141 6.04 -15.83 2.64
C ILE A 141 6.93 -16.68 1.71
N ALA A 142 7.46 -17.79 2.21
CA ALA A 142 8.33 -18.69 1.47
C ALA A 142 7.61 -19.42 0.32
N GLN A 143 6.28 -19.50 0.36
CA GLN A 143 5.46 -20.02 -0.73
C GLN A 143 4.93 -18.91 -1.63
N ALA A 144 4.44 -17.80 -1.04
CA ALA A 144 3.77 -16.73 -1.78
C ALA A 144 4.72 -15.98 -2.72
N VAL A 145 5.90 -15.57 -2.23
CA VAL A 145 6.83 -14.72 -3.00
C VAL A 145 7.40 -15.44 -4.23
N PRO A 146 7.93 -16.68 -4.15
CA PRO A 146 8.43 -17.38 -5.33
C PRO A 146 7.32 -17.68 -6.34
N SER A 147 6.11 -18.01 -5.86
CA SER A 147 4.97 -18.25 -6.74
C SER A 147 4.60 -16.98 -7.52
N ALA A 148 4.60 -15.82 -6.86
CA ALA A 148 4.35 -14.54 -7.50
C ALA A 148 5.43 -14.20 -8.52
N ALA A 149 6.69 -14.49 -8.22
CA ALA A 149 7.83 -14.22 -9.10
C ALA A 149 7.79 -15.07 -10.39
N CYS A 150 7.08 -16.20 -10.39
CA CYS A 150 6.87 -17.03 -11.57
C CYS A 150 5.79 -16.51 -12.53
N LEU A 151 4.97 -15.54 -12.11
CA LEU A 151 4.01 -14.86 -12.97
C LEU A 151 4.70 -13.69 -13.68
N SER A 152 5.46 -14.01 -14.73
CA SER A 152 6.44 -13.11 -15.37
C SER A 152 5.93 -11.72 -15.70
N ARG A 153 4.65 -11.59 -16.11
CA ARG A 153 4.09 -10.29 -16.51
C ARG A 153 3.89 -9.35 -15.32
N VAL A 154 3.55 -9.88 -14.15
CA VAL A 154 3.28 -9.12 -12.92
C VAL A 154 4.43 -9.19 -11.92
N ALA A 155 5.56 -9.79 -12.30
CA ALA A 155 6.68 -10.10 -11.41
C ALA A 155 7.41 -8.87 -10.86
N ASP A 156 7.17 -7.67 -11.40
CA ASP A 156 7.75 -6.43 -10.87
C ASP A 156 7.15 -6.05 -9.50
N SER A 157 5.81 -6.06 -9.42
CA SER A 157 5.08 -5.59 -8.22
C SER A 157 4.45 -6.72 -7.42
N ALA A 158 3.93 -7.77 -8.05
CA ALA A 158 3.18 -8.82 -7.34
C ALA A 158 4.00 -9.53 -6.24
N PRO A 159 5.30 -9.87 -6.43
CA PRO A 159 6.10 -10.47 -5.35
C PRO A 159 6.31 -9.52 -4.18
N ALA A 160 6.46 -8.22 -4.43
CA ALA A 160 6.61 -7.21 -3.38
C ALA A 160 5.31 -7.05 -2.58
N LEU A 161 4.16 -6.99 -3.25
CA LEU A 161 2.84 -6.90 -2.60
C LEU A 161 2.52 -8.17 -1.79
N ALA A 162 2.75 -9.35 -2.36
CA ALA A 162 2.57 -10.62 -1.68
C ALA A 162 3.52 -10.75 -0.48
N GLY A 163 4.78 -10.35 -0.64
CA GLY A 163 5.79 -10.34 0.41
C GLY A 163 5.47 -9.37 1.55
N ALA A 164 4.94 -8.19 1.25
CA ALA A 164 4.51 -7.23 2.25
C ALA A 164 3.34 -7.78 3.09
N LEU A 165 2.30 -8.33 2.44
CA LEU A 165 1.15 -8.91 3.14
C LEU A 165 1.54 -10.15 3.97
N THR A 166 2.24 -11.11 3.37
CA THR A 166 2.68 -12.33 4.08
C THR A 166 3.75 -12.06 5.12
N GLY A 167 4.57 -11.03 4.93
CA GLY A 167 5.52 -10.55 5.93
C GLY A 167 4.83 -9.93 7.16
N ALA A 168 3.75 -9.17 6.95
CA ALA A 168 2.95 -8.60 8.03
C ALA A 168 2.15 -9.68 8.80
N LEU A 169 1.67 -10.71 8.11
CA LEU A 169 1.00 -11.87 8.72
C LEU A 169 1.97 -12.79 9.48
N GLY A 170 3.23 -12.80 9.06
CA GLY A 170 4.26 -13.69 9.56
C GLY A 170 5.09 -13.10 10.70
N SER A 171 6.17 -13.80 11.02
CA SER A 171 7.23 -13.25 11.87
C SER A 171 8.50 -13.11 11.05
N ILE A 172 9.46 -12.32 11.56
CA ILE A 172 10.76 -12.18 10.91
C ILE A 172 11.40 -13.54 10.66
N ALA A 173 11.24 -14.52 11.57
CA ALA A 173 11.78 -15.87 11.45
C ALA A 173 11.18 -16.69 10.30
N GLY A 174 10.01 -16.32 9.79
CA GLY A 174 9.38 -16.95 8.62
C GLY A 174 10.04 -16.62 7.29
N VAL A 175 10.85 -15.55 7.24
CA VAL A 175 11.66 -15.23 6.05
C VAL A 175 12.89 -16.18 6.01
N PRO A 176 13.32 -16.71 4.86
CA PRO A 176 14.58 -17.45 4.80
C PRO A 176 15.81 -16.57 5.10
N ASP A 177 16.80 -17.06 5.86
CA ASP A 177 18.04 -16.32 6.18
C ASP A 177 18.73 -15.78 4.93
N GLY A 178 18.86 -16.61 3.89
CA GLY A 178 19.49 -16.21 2.64
C GLY A 178 18.77 -15.05 1.94
N TRP A 179 17.44 -14.95 2.08
CA TRP A 179 16.68 -13.83 1.51
C TRP A 179 16.86 -12.57 2.35
N ARG A 180 16.79 -12.71 3.69
CA ARG A 180 17.04 -11.59 4.61
C ARG A 180 18.40 -10.97 4.33
N GLU A 181 19.46 -11.77 4.37
CA GLU A 181 20.83 -11.26 4.22
C GLU A 181 21.09 -10.68 2.81
N ALA A 182 20.48 -11.24 1.76
CA ALA A 182 20.62 -10.71 0.40
C ALA A 182 19.93 -9.35 0.20
N CYS A 183 18.83 -9.09 0.92
CA CYS A 183 18.02 -7.89 0.76
C CYS A 183 18.19 -6.86 1.89
N ARG A 184 18.89 -7.22 2.98
CA ARG A 184 18.99 -6.42 4.21
C ARG A 184 19.52 -5.00 3.98
N THR A 185 20.54 -4.86 3.14
CA THR A 185 21.23 -3.59 2.94
C THR A 185 20.88 -2.99 1.59
N LEU A 186 20.34 -1.77 1.61
CA LEU A 186 19.98 -1.07 0.37
C LEU A 186 21.22 -0.70 -0.45
N ALA A 187 21.21 -1.06 -1.73
CA ALA A 187 22.29 -0.73 -2.67
C ALA A 187 22.32 0.77 -3.06
N GLY A 188 21.20 1.48 -2.90
CA GLY A 188 21.08 2.90 -3.26
C GLY A 188 21.00 3.20 -4.76
N CYS A 189 20.67 2.23 -5.61
CA CYS A 189 20.64 2.42 -7.07
C CYS A 189 19.67 3.51 -7.53
N ALA A 190 18.42 3.49 -7.05
CA ALA A 190 17.41 4.49 -7.40
C ALA A 190 17.50 5.76 -6.54
N LEU A 191 17.91 5.61 -5.28
CA LEU A 191 18.03 6.69 -4.30
C LEU A 191 19.40 6.60 -3.60
N PRO A 192 20.46 7.21 -4.16
CA PRO A 192 21.83 7.06 -3.66
C PRO A 192 22.04 7.42 -2.18
N ARG A 193 21.22 8.34 -1.66
CA ARG A 193 21.24 8.73 -0.24
C ARG A 193 20.88 7.61 0.75
N PHE A 194 20.26 6.53 0.29
CA PHE A 194 19.90 5.37 1.09
C PHE A 194 20.87 4.19 0.90
N ALA A 195 22.00 4.38 0.20
CA ALA A 195 23.02 3.35 0.10
C ALA A 195 23.55 2.97 1.49
N GLY A 196 23.58 1.67 1.81
CA GLY A 196 24.05 1.16 3.09
C GLY A 196 23.01 1.16 4.21
N THR A 197 21.78 1.62 3.98
CA THR A 197 20.71 1.55 4.98
C THR A 197 20.32 0.09 5.25
N ASP A 198 20.27 -0.30 6.54
CA ASP A 198 19.76 -1.59 7.00
C ASP A 198 18.23 -1.54 7.10
N LEU A 199 17.54 -2.38 6.34
CA LEU A 199 16.09 -2.46 6.33
C LEU A 199 15.50 -2.96 7.65
N LEU A 200 16.22 -3.77 8.43
CA LEU A 200 15.76 -4.21 9.76
C LEU A 200 15.81 -3.07 10.76
N GLU A 201 16.86 -2.24 10.70
CA GLU A 201 16.96 -1.04 11.53
C GLU A 201 15.84 -0.06 11.17
N LEU A 202 15.61 0.19 9.87
CA LEU A 202 14.53 1.05 9.40
C LEU A 202 13.15 0.54 9.83
N ALA A 203 12.91 -0.77 9.74
CA ALA A 203 11.67 -1.38 10.21
C ALA A 203 11.48 -1.20 11.73
N GLY A 204 12.55 -1.31 12.52
CA GLY A 204 12.54 -1.01 13.95
C GLY A 204 12.15 0.44 14.24
N LEU A 205 12.74 1.40 13.52
CA LEU A 205 12.39 2.82 13.67
C LEU A 205 10.92 3.11 13.31
N LEU A 206 10.39 2.44 12.28
CA LEU A 206 8.98 2.56 11.92
C LEU A 206 8.06 1.98 13.02
N ALA A 207 8.42 0.83 13.59
CA ALA A 207 7.66 0.20 14.67
C ALA A 207 7.67 1.04 15.96
N ASP A 208 8.77 1.74 16.25
CA ASP A 208 8.91 2.62 17.41
C ASP A 208 8.24 3.99 17.22
N THR A 209 7.75 4.30 16.02
CA THR A 209 7.09 5.58 15.74
C THR A 209 5.67 5.55 16.31
N GLU A 210 5.42 6.31 17.37
CA GLU A 210 4.05 6.62 17.80
C GLU A 210 3.40 7.57 16.77
N PRO A 211 2.28 7.20 16.14
CA PRO A 211 1.54 8.12 15.30
C PRO A 211 1.10 9.31 16.15
N ALA A 212 1.48 10.53 15.75
CA ALA A 212 1.02 11.72 16.44
C ALA A 212 -0.52 11.72 16.46
N PRO A 213 -1.18 11.85 17.63
CA PRO A 213 -2.64 11.92 17.66
C PRO A 213 -3.10 13.10 16.82
N PRO A 214 -4.26 13.01 16.14
CA PRO A 214 -4.78 14.07 15.29
C PRO A 214 -5.22 15.30 16.12
N GLY A 215 -4.25 16.05 16.62
CA GLY A 215 -4.40 17.39 17.19
C GLY A 215 -3.92 18.38 16.14
N GLY A 216 -4.83 18.78 15.25
CA GLY A 216 -4.52 19.64 14.11
C GLY A 216 -3.73 20.90 14.49
N GLN A 217 -2.60 21.09 13.83
CA GLN A 217 -1.95 22.40 13.70
C GLN A 217 -2.16 22.92 12.27
N PHE A 218 -3.41 23.10 11.89
CA PHE A 218 -3.75 24.10 10.86
C PHE A 218 -4.21 25.38 11.57
N GLY A 219 -3.37 25.88 12.49
CA GLY A 219 -3.45 27.25 12.97
C GLY A 219 -2.80 28.14 11.93
N HIS A 220 -3.60 28.69 11.02
CA HIS A 220 -3.17 29.75 10.11
C HIS A 220 -2.92 31.02 10.94
N ASP A 221 -1.79 31.10 11.65
CA ASP A 221 -1.31 32.35 12.24
C ASP A 221 -0.68 33.22 11.14
N ILE A 222 -1.55 33.84 10.35
CA ILE A 222 -1.19 34.89 9.36
C ILE A 222 -0.72 36.21 10.03
N HIS A 223 -0.41 36.20 11.32
CA HIS A 223 0.04 37.38 12.07
C HIS A 223 1.34 37.13 12.85
N ARG A 224 2.39 36.61 12.19
CA ARG A 224 3.76 36.88 12.67
C ARG A 224 4.82 36.72 11.59
N ALA A 225 4.80 37.60 10.58
CA ALA A 225 6.00 37.92 9.82
C ALA A 225 6.67 39.16 10.47
N PRO A 226 7.96 39.12 10.85
CA PRO A 226 8.68 40.33 11.26
C PRO A 226 9.04 41.11 9.99
N GLY A 227 8.28 42.16 9.72
CA GLY A 227 8.57 43.10 8.62
C GLY A 227 7.31 43.51 7.85
N ALA A 228 6.49 44.36 8.45
CA ALA A 228 5.46 45.10 7.71
C ALA A 228 5.46 46.56 8.19
N HIS A 229 5.78 47.45 7.26
CA HIS A 229 5.76 48.90 7.40
C HIS A 229 4.40 49.38 7.92
N GLU A 230 4.43 50.32 8.88
CA GLU A 230 3.25 51.10 9.29
C GLU A 230 2.67 51.85 8.08
N VAL A 231 1.50 51.43 7.62
CA VAL A 231 0.63 52.27 6.80
C VAL A 231 -0.37 52.93 7.75
N ARG A 232 -0.14 54.21 8.05
CA ARG A 232 -1.11 55.09 8.72
C ARG A 232 -2.38 55.19 7.86
N THR A 233 -3.49 54.68 8.36
CA THR A 233 -4.83 55.02 7.88
C THR A 233 -5.35 56.22 8.66
N ALA A 234 -5.46 57.36 7.99
CA ALA A 234 -6.17 58.52 8.53
C ALA A 234 -7.67 58.21 8.54
N ARG A 235 -8.25 58.09 9.74
CA ARG A 235 -9.69 58.06 9.94
C ARG A 235 -10.25 59.47 9.81
N ASP A 236 -11.25 59.60 8.94
CA ASP A 236 -12.22 60.67 8.91
C ASP A 236 -12.77 60.95 10.32
N THR A 237 -12.78 62.23 10.70
CA THR A 237 -13.62 62.75 11.77
C THR A 237 -14.60 63.73 11.15
N HIS A 238 -15.88 63.41 11.31
CA HIS A 238 -17.02 64.18 10.85
C HIS A 238 -17.24 65.41 11.76
N GLY A 239 -17.35 66.59 11.14
CA GLY A 239 -18.36 67.61 11.44
C GLY A 239 -18.22 68.50 12.69
N ALA A 240 -18.07 69.81 12.46
CA ALA A 240 -18.80 70.85 13.20
C ALA A 240 -18.82 72.18 12.42
N HIS A 241 -20.03 72.75 12.31
CA HIS A 241 -20.36 74.07 11.76
C HIS A 241 -19.60 75.24 12.44
N ALA A 242 -19.33 76.32 11.68
CA ALA A 242 -19.99 77.63 11.84
C ALA A 242 -19.28 78.77 11.08
N ARG A 243 -20.10 79.50 10.29
CA ARG A 243 -19.96 80.86 9.73
C ARG A 243 -18.94 81.12 8.63
#